data_AF-A0A5P9PT12-F1
#
_entry.id   AF-A0A5P9PT12-F1
#
_cell.length_a   1.000
_cell.length_b   1.000
_cell.length_c   1.000
_cell.angle_alpha   90.00
_cell.angle_beta   90.00
_cell.angle_gamma   90.00
#
_symmetry.space_group_name_H-M   'P 1'
#
loop_
_entity.id
_entity.type
_entity.pdbx_description
1 polymer ?
#
loop_
_entity_poly.entity_id
_entity_poly.type
_entity_poly.pdbx_seq_one_letter_code
_entity_poly.pdbx_strand_id
1 'polypeptide(L)'
;MGRHRISRRTKLTTGAIGLVIAVGAVVVNATAGDPAPASADGADKSLFVDILTVPPNVKKPTPQRKASKGTFTVDCGRNENGHFNPDNFIAQPGVRNGAQHLHDYVGNLSTNADSNNRSLARAGTTCRNGDKSTYFWPVLRINTEEEEPAENPPAEEQKAQRKQAQAADQAAKAEPRVDCPDVASQLPDEIPEPAQAAVETELGNLDGQLDAAEQKVQGGEDPAAVLEPLKGERAAAIDRMANAIDAEADKPQNLAELAPCGVKDQNNPGVANGDENSDNAQAEGTEQKAKQPQPEENDNNELEGNEGEIQRPEKVDLTFRGSPVTRVTAMPRFLRILYGDAKVSTNGPKNARDSWTCSGFEDRVLMNKYPICPEGSKVVRLHDFPSCWDGKNIDSANHRDHIVFPDQNGRCGRGFRAVPQLRITLTYNVPRAVQVAGQYAVDSFPEEEHNPFSDHDDFANVMSQRIMWRLVNCVNRNKICQE
;
A
#
# COMPACT_ATOMS: atom_id res chain seq x y z
N MET A 1 16.09 29.17 53.29
CA MET A 1 16.35 30.38 54.11
C MET A 1 17.29 31.31 53.33
N GLY A 2 16.95 32.61 53.25
CA GLY A 2 17.85 33.75 52.94
C GLY A 2 18.52 33.79 51.56
N ARG A 3 18.03 34.51 50.53
CA ARG A 3 18.03 35.98 50.27
C ARG A 3 19.41 36.70 50.30
N HIS A 4 19.77 37.18 49.10
CA HIS A 4 20.27 38.52 48.69
C HIS A 4 21.63 39.08 49.16
N ARG A 5 22.40 39.62 48.19
CA ARG A 5 22.65 41.07 47.90
C ARG A 5 23.72 41.20 46.81
N ILE A 6 23.45 41.74 45.61
CA ILE A 6 23.37 43.15 45.18
C ILE A 6 24.56 44.02 45.62
N SER A 7 25.27 44.57 44.63
CA SER A 7 25.89 45.90 44.71
C SER A 7 25.76 46.63 43.36
N ARG A 8 25.15 47.83 43.41
CA ARG A 8 25.10 48.86 42.36
C ARG A 8 26.00 50.03 42.79
N ARG A 9 26.62 50.72 41.83
CA ARG A 9 26.89 52.19 41.83
C ARG A 9 26.92 52.63 40.35
N THR A 10 26.04 53.46 39.78
CA THR A 10 25.55 54.83 40.02
C THR A 10 26.49 55.95 39.56
N LYS A 11 26.03 56.79 38.60
CA LYS A 11 26.03 58.29 38.52
C LYS A 11 25.53 58.71 37.11
N LEU A 12 24.36 59.34 36.90
CA LEU A 12 23.95 60.77 37.07
C LEU A 12 24.86 61.73 36.26
N THR A 13 24.42 62.63 35.36
CA THR A 13 23.38 63.69 35.46
C THR A 13 23.11 64.40 34.09
N THR A 14 21.85 64.82 33.86
CA THR A 14 21.29 66.13 33.38
C THR A 14 21.89 66.85 32.15
N GLY A 15 21.18 67.44 31.16
CA GLY A 15 19.76 67.71 30.87
C GLY A 15 19.64 68.84 29.82
N ALA A 16 18.49 69.03 29.18
CA ALA A 16 17.90 70.33 28.74
C ALA A 16 16.63 70.11 27.90
N ILE A 17 15.60 70.90 28.22
CA ILE A 17 14.26 70.93 27.63
C ILE A 17 14.23 71.99 26.52
N GLY A 18 13.65 71.66 25.37
CA GLY A 18 13.25 72.61 24.32
C GLY A 18 11.90 72.21 23.74
N LEU A 19 10.91 73.08 23.88
CA LEU A 19 9.49 72.87 23.54
C LEU A 19 9.22 73.31 22.09
N VAL A 20 8.74 72.41 21.21
CA VAL A 20 8.01 72.78 19.99
C VAL A 20 6.83 71.83 19.81
N ILE A 21 5.65 72.41 19.62
CA ILE A 21 4.34 71.77 19.49
C ILE A 21 4.13 71.31 18.04
N ALA A 22 3.65 70.05 17.91
CA ALA A 22 2.85 69.43 16.85
C ALA A 22 3.27 69.58 15.37
N VAL A 23 3.48 68.45 14.69
CA VAL A 23 2.56 67.84 13.70
C VAL A 23 3.13 66.43 13.40
N GLY A 24 2.24 65.45 13.25
CA GLY A 24 2.57 64.03 13.30
C GLY A 24 3.42 63.49 12.13
N ALA A 25 4.22 62.49 12.48
CA ALA A 25 4.44 61.25 11.73
C ALA A 25 5.32 60.36 12.62
N VAL A 26 4.71 59.43 13.37
CA VAL A 26 5.48 58.35 13.98
C VAL A 26 5.89 57.44 12.82
N VAL A 27 7.16 57.53 12.41
CA VAL A 27 7.77 56.49 11.57
C VAL A 27 7.96 55.29 12.48
N VAL A 28 6.99 54.39 12.47
CA VAL A 28 7.18 53.04 12.98
C VAL A 28 8.06 52.35 11.93
N ASN A 29 9.34 52.15 12.24
CA ASN A 29 10.14 51.16 11.53
C ASN A 29 9.57 49.79 11.91
N ALA A 30 8.49 49.40 11.25
CA ALA A 30 8.14 48.01 11.09
C ALA A 30 9.25 47.43 10.23
N THR A 31 10.13 46.62 10.83
CA THR A 31 10.82 45.58 10.06
C THR A 31 9.73 44.59 9.64
N ALA A 32 8.97 44.97 8.61
CA ALA A 32 8.34 44.01 7.74
C ALA A 32 9.52 43.22 7.17
N GLY A 33 9.78 42.04 7.75
CA GLY A 33 10.40 41.01 6.96
C GLY A 33 9.47 40.83 5.78
N ASP A 34 9.96 41.08 4.57
CA ASP A 34 9.27 40.67 3.37
C ASP A 34 8.85 39.21 3.58
N PRO A 35 7.56 38.85 3.49
CA PRO A 35 7.23 37.46 3.27
C PRO A 35 7.88 37.16 1.92
N ALA A 36 8.98 36.41 1.93
CA ALA A 36 9.45 35.78 0.72
C ALA A 36 8.21 35.13 0.09
N PRO A 37 7.93 35.35 -1.21
CA PRO A 37 6.95 34.51 -1.87
C PRO A 37 7.41 33.07 -1.62
N ALA A 38 6.52 32.22 -1.12
CA ALA A 38 6.74 30.79 -1.16
C ALA A 38 6.94 30.45 -2.64
N SER A 39 8.20 30.35 -3.06
CA SER A 39 8.53 29.83 -4.37
C SER A 39 8.21 28.35 -4.29
N ALA A 40 7.43 27.87 -5.24
CA ALA A 40 7.22 26.47 -5.49
C ALA A 40 8.55 25.86 -5.97
N ASP A 41 9.48 25.68 -5.03
CA ASP A 41 10.75 25.05 -5.32
C ASP A 41 10.46 23.56 -5.57
N GLY A 42 10.77 23.07 -6.78
CA GLY A 42 10.83 21.62 -7.02
C GLY A 42 11.75 20.94 -6.00
N ALA A 43 11.71 19.60 -5.91
CA ALA A 43 12.52 18.87 -4.94
C ALA A 43 13.99 19.32 -4.93
N ASP A 44 14.61 19.37 -3.74
CA ASP A 44 16.00 19.80 -3.59
C ASP A 44 16.89 19.06 -4.61
N LYS A 45 17.58 19.81 -5.47
CA LYS A 45 18.48 19.28 -6.51
C LYS A 45 19.54 18.33 -5.93
N SER A 46 19.90 18.49 -4.65
CA SER A 46 20.79 17.57 -3.96
C SER A 46 20.24 16.14 -3.90
N LEU A 47 18.92 15.95 -3.99
CA LEU A 47 18.21 14.67 -4.02
C LEU A 47 18.33 13.95 -5.37
N PHE A 48 18.93 14.54 -6.40
CA PHE A 48 19.06 13.91 -7.71
C PHE A 48 20.47 13.37 -7.94
N VAL A 49 20.56 12.24 -8.65
CA VAL A 49 21.84 11.62 -9.00
C VAL A 49 21.79 11.02 -10.40
N ASP A 50 22.86 11.23 -11.18
CA ASP A 50 23.01 10.54 -12.45
C ASP A 50 23.22 9.03 -12.21
N ILE A 51 22.28 8.22 -12.70
CA ILE A 51 22.29 6.76 -12.51
C ILE A 51 23.56 6.11 -13.07
N LEU A 52 24.22 6.75 -14.04
CA LEU A 52 25.49 6.26 -14.60
C LEU A 52 26.63 6.29 -13.59
N THR A 53 26.56 7.18 -12.60
CA THR A 53 27.56 7.32 -11.53
C THR A 53 27.33 6.34 -10.38
N VAL A 54 26.16 5.70 -10.34
CA VAL A 54 25.76 4.77 -9.27
C VAL A 54 26.31 3.38 -9.60
N PRO A 55 27.08 2.74 -8.71
CA PRO A 55 27.52 1.36 -8.91
C PRO A 55 26.32 0.39 -8.77
N PRO A 56 26.34 -0.77 -9.47
CA PRO A 56 25.35 -1.81 -9.25
C PRO A 56 25.28 -2.23 -7.78
N ASN A 57 24.06 -2.24 -7.23
CA ASN A 57 23.81 -2.53 -5.82
C ASN A 57 22.74 -3.60 -5.60
N VAL A 58 22.08 -4.07 -6.67
CA VAL A 58 21.10 -5.16 -6.58
C VAL A 58 21.81 -6.50 -6.57
N LYS A 59 21.61 -7.28 -5.49
CA LYS A 59 22.04 -8.67 -5.41
C LYS A 59 20.93 -9.59 -5.90
N LYS A 60 21.19 -10.37 -6.94
CA LYS A 60 20.29 -11.43 -7.41
C LYS A 60 20.63 -12.75 -6.72
N PRO A 61 19.77 -13.30 -5.86
CA PRO A 61 20.04 -14.58 -5.22
C PRO A 61 20.16 -15.70 -6.25
N THR A 62 21.10 -16.64 -6.02
CA THR A 62 21.25 -17.81 -6.88
C THR A 62 20.12 -18.80 -6.60
N PRO A 63 19.33 -19.23 -7.62
CA PRO A 63 18.27 -20.21 -7.43
C PRO A 63 18.81 -21.54 -6.89
N GLN A 64 18.21 -22.03 -5.81
CA GLN A 64 18.50 -23.33 -5.22
C GLN A 64 17.66 -24.44 -5.88
N ARG A 65 17.93 -25.69 -5.51
CA ARG A 65 17.29 -26.88 -6.11
C ARG A 65 15.76 -26.86 -6.06
N LYS A 66 15.18 -26.32 -4.98
CA LYS A 66 13.72 -26.21 -4.77
C LYS A 66 13.15 -24.84 -5.13
N ALA A 67 13.92 -23.98 -5.81
CA ALA A 67 13.46 -22.65 -6.17
C ALA A 67 12.19 -22.66 -7.01
N SER A 68 11.35 -21.68 -6.77
CA SER A 68 10.24 -21.28 -7.62
C SER A 68 10.71 -20.12 -8.49
N LYS A 69 10.87 -20.38 -9.79
CA LYS A 69 11.50 -19.44 -10.75
C LYS A 69 10.49 -18.78 -11.68
N GLY A 70 9.22 -19.16 -11.58
CA GLY A 70 8.18 -18.64 -12.45
C GLY A 70 7.76 -17.22 -12.05
N THR A 71 6.99 -16.60 -12.93
CA THR A 71 6.40 -15.28 -12.74
C THR A 71 4.95 -15.29 -13.20
N PHE A 72 4.15 -14.46 -12.56
CA PHE A 72 2.75 -14.27 -12.91
C PHE A 72 2.46 -12.77 -12.91
N THR A 73 1.99 -12.25 -14.03
CA THR A 73 1.70 -10.82 -14.20
C THR A 73 0.19 -10.60 -14.28
N VAL A 74 -0.30 -9.57 -13.60
CA VAL A 74 -1.71 -9.15 -13.64
C VAL A 74 -1.82 -7.82 -14.36
N ASP A 75 -2.71 -7.72 -15.35
CA ASP A 75 -3.04 -6.46 -16.03
C ASP A 75 -4.23 -5.76 -15.36
N CYS A 76 -3.93 -4.68 -14.63
CA CYS A 76 -4.92 -3.81 -13.97
C CYS A 76 -4.96 -2.39 -14.55
N GLY A 77 -4.35 -2.14 -15.70
CA GLY A 77 -4.24 -0.80 -16.27
C GLY A 77 -3.30 0.12 -15.49
N ARG A 78 -3.49 1.42 -15.62
CA ARG A 78 -2.60 2.49 -15.10
C ARG A 78 -3.41 3.64 -14.49
N ASN A 79 -4.52 3.28 -13.85
CA ASN A 79 -5.49 4.20 -13.29
C ASN A 79 -6.13 5.15 -14.33
N GLU A 80 -6.54 4.61 -15.47
CA GLU A 80 -7.28 5.37 -16.50
C GLU A 80 -8.61 5.92 -15.98
N ASN A 81 -9.20 5.28 -14.96
CA ASN A 81 -10.42 5.69 -14.28
C ASN A 81 -10.23 6.82 -13.27
N GLY A 82 -9.00 7.24 -12.98
CA GLY A 82 -8.71 8.43 -12.19
C GLY A 82 -9.03 8.30 -10.70
N HIS A 83 -8.86 7.12 -10.11
CA HIS A 83 -9.03 6.94 -8.68
C HIS A 83 -7.85 7.55 -7.92
N PHE A 84 -8.04 8.71 -7.30
CA PHE A 84 -7.06 9.36 -6.42
C PHE A 84 -7.71 9.77 -5.11
N ASN A 85 -7.03 9.57 -4.00
CA ASN A 85 -7.40 10.12 -2.70
C ASN A 85 -6.20 10.13 -1.75
N PRO A 86 -6.22 10.98 -0.69
CA PRO A 86 -5.17 11.05 0.31
C PRO A 86 -5.43 10.12 1.51
N ASP A 87 -6.12 9.01 1.29
CA ASP A 87 -6.43 8.04 2.33
C ASP A 87 -5.44 6.87 2.33
N ASN A 88 -5.30 6.20 3.47
CA ASN A 88 -4.61 4.91 3.54
C ASN A 88 -5.29 4.03 4.58
N PHE A 89 -6.12 3.08 4.14
CA PHE A 89 -6.88 2.20 5.02
C PHE A 89 -6.03 1.10 5.68
N ILE A 90 -4.81 0.86 5.19
CA ILE A 90 -3.87 -0.10 5.79
C ILE A 90 -3.15 0.58 6.94
N ALA A 91 -2.41 1.66 6.66
CA ALA A 91 -1.58 2.35 7.65
C ALA A 91 -2.40 3.23 8.61
N GLN A 92 -3.54 3.78 8.17
CA GLN A 92 -4.39 4.67 8.97
C GLN A 92 -5.90 4.41 8.77
N PRO A 93 -6.39 3.21 9.12
CA PRO A 93 -7.80 2.82 8.94
C PRO A 93 -8.77 3.84 9.57
N GLY A 94 -9.73 4.32 8.78
CA GLY A 94 -10.77 5.27 9.19
C GLY A 94 -10.31 6.72 9.36
N VAL A 95 -9.03 7.04 9.11
CA VAL A 95 -8.53 8.42 9.11
C VAL A 95 -8.55 8.93 7.68
N ARG A 96 -9.52 9.78 7.36
CA ARG A 96 -9.54 10.41 6.03
C ARG A 96 -8.44 11.44 5.94
N ASN A 97 -7.88 11.54 4.75
CA ASN A 97 -6.76 12.43 4.44
C ASN A 97 -5.54 12.12 5.32
N GLY A 98 -5.48 10.92 5.91
CA GLY A 98 -4.46 10.51 6.86
C GLY A 98 -3.08 10.37 6.22
N ALA A 99 -3.03 10.14 4.91
CA ALA A 99 -1.78 10.09 4.17
C ALA A 99 -1.19 11.50 3.96
N GLN A 100 -2.01 12.55 3.94
CA GLN A 100 -1.58 13.93 3.63
C GLN A 100 -0.98 14.15 2.22
N HIS A 101 -0.97 13.11 1.39
CA HIS A 101 -0.49 13.12 0.02
C HIS A 101 -1.38 12.22 -0.83
N LEU A 102 -1.46 12.45 -2.15
CA LEU A 102 -2.35 11.66 -3.00
C LEU A 102 -1.73 10.30 -3.36
N HIS A 103 -2.57 9.26 -3.29
CA HIS A 103 -2.25 7.96 -3.86
C HIS A 103 -2.91 7.77 -5.23
N ASP A 104 -2.20 7.07 -6.10
CA ASP A 104 -2.64 6.51 -7.37
C ASP A 104 -3.00 5.04 -7.16
N TYR A 105 -4.10 4.57 -7.76
CA TYR A 105 -4.67 3.24 -7.48
C TYR A 105 -4.90 2.42 -8.75
N VAL A 106 -4.61 1.13 -8.69
CA VAL A 106 -5.14 0.13 -9.64
C VAL A 106 -5.74 -1.07 -8.90
N GLY A 107 -6.58 -1.83 -9.60
CA GLY A 107 -7.32 -2.95 -9.05
C GLY A 107 -8.63 -2.49 -8.44
N ASN A 108 -8.78 -2.62 -7.13
CA ASN A 108 -10.03 -2.35 -6.43
C ASN A 108 -10.56 -0.92 -6.65
N LEU A 109 -11.84 -0.82 -7.02
CA LEU A 109 -12.49 0.44 -7.35
C LEU A 109 -13.10 1.20 -6.16
N SER A 110 -13.09 0.64 -4.95
CA SER A 110 -13.73 1.27 -3.77
C SER A 110 -12.74 1.76 -2.71
N THR A 111 -11.44 1.55 -2.89
CA THR A 111 -10.41 1.84 -1.88
C THR A 111 -10.45 3.28 -1.38
N ASN A 112 -10.63 3.47 -0.08
CA ASN A 112 -10.56 4.77 0.60
C ASN A 112 -10.35 4.55 2.10
N ALA A 113 -10.30 5.61 2.92
CA ALA A 113 -10.04 5.51 4.36
C ALA A 113 -10.98 4.55 5.12
N ASP A 114 -12.21 4.39 4.66
CA ASP A 114 -13.24 3.58 5.30
C ASP A 114 -13.28 2.12 4.81
N SER A 115 -12.46 1.76 3.81
CA SER A 115 -12.41 0.41 3.25
C SER A 115 -12.10 -0.67 4.29
N ASN A 116 -12.73 -1.82 4.11
CA ASN A 116 -12.64 -2.98 4.99
C ASN A 116 -12.74 -4.28 4.16
N ASN A 117 -12.50 -5.44 4.76
CA ASN A 117 -12.44 -6.69 4.00
C ASN A 117 -13.73 -6.96 3.20
N ARG A 118 -14.89 -6.61 3.76
CA ARG A 118 -16.19 -6.84 3.12
C ARG A 118 -16.41 -5.91 1.92
N SER A 119 -16.15 -4.61 2.08
CA SER A 119 -16.36 -3.66 0.99
C SER A 119 -15.41 -3.91 -0.16
N LEU A 120 -14.14 -4.19 0.14
CA LEU A 120 -13.13 -4.57 -0.86
C LEU A 120 -13.53 -5.85 -1.62
N ALA A 121 -14.05 -6.86 -0.91
CA ALA A 121 -14.53 -8.10 -1.52
C ALA A 121 -15.70 -7.89 -2.49
N ARG A 122 -16.58 -6.93 -2.20
CA ARG A 122 -17.76 -6.62 -3.03
C ARG A 122 -17.46 -5.68 -4.19
N ALA A 123 -16.39 -4.90 -4.10
CA ALA A 123 -16.05 -3.90 -5.10
C ALA A 123 -15.84 -4.48 -6.50
N GLY A 124 -15.94 -3.61 -7.51
CA GLY A 124 -15.41 -3.88 -8.84
C GLY A 124 -13.89 -3.76 -8.87
N THR A 125 -13.29 -4.09 -10.02
CA THR A 125 -11.84 -3.99 -10.23
C THR A 125 -11.49 -3.53 -11.63
N THR A 126 -10.34 -2.88 -11.80
CA THR A 126 -9.71 -2.63 -13.11
C THR A 126 -8.94 -3.83 -13.66
N CYS A 127 -8.65 -4.85 -12.84
CA CYS A 127 -7.89 -6.02 -13.25
C CYS A 127 -8.68 -6.93 -14.20
N ARG A 128 -8.08 -7.27 -15.35
CA ARG A 128 -8.71 -8.08 -16.40
C ARG A 128 -9.10 -9.49 -15.96
N ASN A 129 -8.32 -10.07 -15.05
CA ASN A 129 -8.54 -11.42 -14.54
C ASN A 129 -9.53 -11.48 -13.35
N GLY A 130 -10.12 -10.35 -12.97
CA GLY A 130 -11.06 -10.24 -11.85
C GLY A 130 -10.40 -10.14 -10.47
N ASP A 131 -9.08 -9.97 -10.39
CA ASP A 131 -8.39 -9.68 -9.13
C ASP A 131 -8.92 -8.38 -8.51
N LYS A 132 -9.46 -8.46 -7.29
CA LYS A 132 -10.01 -7.30 -6.56
C LYS A 132 -9.00 -6.66 -5.61
N SER A 133 -7.73 -7.05 -5.66
CA SER A 133 -6.69 -6.52 -4.78
C SER A 133 -6.51 -5.02 -4.93
N THR A 134 -6.04 -4.37 -3.87
CA THR A 134 -5.68 -2.95 -3.88
C THR A 134 -4.19 -2.84 -4.14
N TYR A 135 -3.77 -2.05 -5.14
CA TYR A 135 -2.37 -1.69 -5.38
C TYR A 135 -2.30 -0.17 -5.43
N PHE A 136 -1.54 0.46 -4.56
CA PHE A 136 -1.51 1.93 -4.53
C PHE A 136 -0.24 2.54 -3.97
N TRP A 137 0.16 3.64 -4.58
CA TRP A 137 1.43 4.32 -4.35
C TRP A 137 1.23 5.84 -4.36
N PRO A 138 2.09 6.63 -3.68
CA PRO A 138 2.04 8.08 -3.78
C PRO A 138 2.27 8.52 -5.22
N VAL A 139 1.55 9.54 -5.68
CA VAL A 139 1.69 10.07 -7.04
C VAL A 139 3.10 10.63 -7.27
N LEU A 140 3.51 10.68 -8.53
CA LEU A 140 4.69 11.42 -8.96
C LEU A 140 4.23 12.74 -9.55
N ARG A 141 4.86 13.85 -9.21
CA ARG A 141 4.56 15.17 -9.80
C ARG A 141 5.70 15.70 -10.63
N ILE A 142 5.35 16.51 -11.62
CA ILE A 142 6.25 17.47 -12.23
C ILE A 142 5.82 18.86 -11.79
N ASN A 143 6.75 19.59 -11.18
CA ASN A 143 6.58 20.99 -10.81
C ASN A 143 7.57 21.83 -11.60
N THR A 144 7.12 22.28 -12.77
CA THR A 144 7.81 23.31 -13.56
C THR A 144 7.23 24.64 -13.13
N GLU A 145 8.06 25.63 -12.82
CA GLU A 145 7.71 27.00 -12.41
C GLU A 145 6.82 27.80 -13.43
N GLU A 146 6.20 27.14 -14.40
CA GLU A 146 5.30 27.73 -15.39
C GLU A 146 3.93 28.01 -14.75
N GLU A 147 3.41 29.22 -14.97
CA GLU A 147 2.17 29.77 -14.39
C GLU A 147 0.86 29.09 -14.88
N GLU A 148 0.97 28.03 -15.69
CA GLU A 148 -0.19 27.28 -16.17
C GLU A 148 -0.68 26.33 -15.04
N PRO A 149 -1.97 26.38 -14.66
CA PRO A 149 -2.48 25.50 -13.63
C PRO A 149 -2.34 24.05 -14.07
N ALA A 150 -1.78 23.20 -13.20
CA ALA A 150 -1.63 21.78 -13.45
C ALA A 150 -2.96 21.15 -13.93
N GLU A 151 -2.93 20.47 -15.09
CA GLU A 151 -4.09 19.74 -15.65
C GLU A 151 -4.30 18.40 -14.94
N ASN A 152 -4.56 18.45 -13.63
CA ASN A 152 -4.83 17.24 -12.86
C ASN A 152 -6.23 16.67 -13.18
N PRO A 153 -6.42 15.33 -13.06
CA PRO A 153 -7.69 14.68 -13.35
C PRO A 153 -8.88 15.34 -12.61
N PRO A 154 -10.05 15.51 -13.25
CA PRO A 154 -11.17 16.25 -12.67
C PRO A 154 -11.64 15.62 -11.36
N ALA A 155 -11.60 16.37 -10.28
CA ALA A 155 -11.87 15.83 -8.96
C ALA A 155 -13.34 15.79 -8.56
N GLU A 156 -14.25 16.50 -9.26
CA GLU A 156 -15.69 16.38 -8.97
C GLU A 156 -16.20 14.94 -9.12
N GLU A 157 -15.85 14.28 -10.22
CA GLU A 157 -16.24 12.89 -10.49
C GLU A 157 -15.62 11.95 -9.45
N GLN A 158 -14.34 12.16 -9.13
CA GLN A 158 -13.62 11.36 -8.14
C GLN A 158 -14.22 11.50 -6.73
N LYS A 159 -14.57 12.73 -6.33
CA LYS A 159 -15.24 13.01 -5.05
C LYS A 159 -16.60 12.34 -4.97
N ALA A 160 -17.37 12.34 -6.05
CA ALA A 160 -18.65 11.66 -6.11
C ALA A 160 -18.49 10.13 -5.95
N GLN A 161 -17.53 9.53 -6.67
CA GLN A 161 -17.20 8.11 -6.56
C GLN A 161 -16.73 7.75 -5.15
N ARG A 162 -15.81 8.54 -4.56
CA ARG A 162 -15.32 8.34 -3.20
C ARG A 162 -16.45 8.43 -2.17
N LYS A 163 -17.35 9.40 -2.30
CA LYS A 163 -18.51 9.54 -1.41
C LYS A 163 -19.46 8.34 -1.50
N GLN A 164 -19.66 7.80 -2.69
CA GLN A 164 -20.45 6.59 -2.89
C GLN A 164 -19.78 5.37 -2.25
N ALA A 165 -18.47 5.20 -2.44
CA ALA A 165 -17.69 4.14 -1.81
C ALA A 165 -17.74 4.22 -0.28
N GLN A 166 -17.57 5.40 0.29
CA GLN A 166 -17.66 5.64 1.74
C GLN A 166 -19.02 5.26 2.32
N ALA A 167 -20.12 5.57 1.63
CA ALA A 167 -21.46 5.15 2.07
C ALA A 167 -21.60 3.62 2.07
N ALA A 168 -21.04 2.95 1.05
CA ALA A 168 -21.02 1.50 0.95
C ALA A 168 -20.13 0.86 2.05
N ASP A 169 -19.00 1.48 2.38
CA ASP A 169 -18.11 1.04 3.46
C ASP A 169 -18.78 1.11 4.84
N GLN A 170 -19.47 2.22 5.12
CA GLN A 170 -20.20 2.39 6.38
C GLN A 170 -21.32 1.37 6.53
N ALA A 171 -22.07 1.09 5.45
CA ALA A 171 -23.06 0.02 5.43
C ALA A 171 -22.40 -1.35 5.66
N ALA A 172 -21.29 -1.63 4.98
CA ALA A 172 -20.56 -2.89 5.10
C ALA A 172 -20.04 -3.15 6.53
N LYS A 173 -19.54 -2.11 7.24
CA LYS A 173 -19.07 -2.22 8.64
C LYS A 173 -20.17 -2.58 9.63
N ALA A 174 -21.42 -2.22 9.35
CA ALA A 174 -22.55 -2.48 10.25
C ALA A 174 -23.17 -3.88 10.07
N GLU A 175 -22.86 -4.56 8.97
CA GLU A 175 -23.47 -5.85 8.61
C GLU A 175 -22.63 -7.05 9.12
N PRO A 176 -23.25 -8.17 9.55
CA PRO A 176 -22.53 -9.42 9.87
C PRO A 176 -21.89 -10.04 8.62
N ARG A 177 -20.60 -10.37 8.68
CA ARG A 177 -19.81 -10.91 7.55
C ARG A 177 -19.52 -12.39 7.76
N VAL A 178 -19.63 -13.21 6.73
CA VAL A 178 -19.21 -14.61 6.75
C VAL A 178 -17.71 -14.68 6.52
N ASP A 179 -16.99 -15.26 7.48
CA ASP A 179 -15.55 -15.47 7.39
C ASP A 179 -15.24 -16.96 7.36
N CYS A 180 -14.41 -17.35 6.40
CA CYS A 180 -14.01 -18.74 6.24
C CYS A 180 -12.47 -18.86 6.24
N PRO A 181 -11.91 -19.92 6.84
CA PRO A 181 -10.49 -20.20 6.69
C PRO A 181 -10.10 -20.33 5.21
N ASP A 182 -8.99 -19.70 4.86
CA ASP A 182 -8.42 -19.74 3.51
C ASP A 182 -7.79 -21.12 3.27
N VAL A 183 -8.29 -21.86 2.28
CA VAL A 183 -7.82 -23.22 2.00
C VAL A 183 -6.58 -23.20 1.12
N ALA A 184 -6.50 -22.29 0.14
CA ALA A 184 -5.36 -22.20 -0.77
C ALA A 184 -4.02 -22.02 -0.05
N SER A 185 -3.98 -21.18 0.99
CA SER A 185 -2.80 -20.91 1.83
C SER A 185 -2.40 -22.07 2.75
N GLN A 186 -3.23 -23.11 2.87
CA GLN A 186 -2.98 -24.29 3.70
C GLN A 186 -2.71 -25.55 2.86
N LEU A 187 -2.82 -25.47 1.54
CA LEU A 187 -2.43 -26.56 0.65
C LEU A 187 -0.91 -26.78 0.70
N PRO A 188 -0.45 -28.03 0.51
CA PRO A 188 0.96 -28.31 0.28
C PRO A 188 1.55 -27.47 -0.87
N ASP A 189 2.82 -27.07 -0.73
CA ASP A 189 3.50 -26.27 -1.76
C ASP A 189 3.77 -27.06 -3.06
N GLU A 190 3.74 -28.39 -2.98
CA GLU A 190 3.93 -29.30 -4.10
C GLU A 190 2.66 -30.14 -4.29
N ILE A 191 1.93 -29.85 -5.37
CA ILE A 191 0.69 -30.54 -5.71
C ILE A 191 0.90 -31.25 -7.06
N PRO A 192 0.62 -32.57 -7.14
CA PRO A 192 0.82 -33.34 -8.36
C PRO A 192 0.09 -32.75 -9.57
N GLU A 193 0.72 -32.80 -10.75
CA GLU A 193 0.15 -32.23 -11.97
C GLU A 193 -1.27 -32.74 -12.31
N PRO A 194 -1.59 -34.04 -12.16
CA PRO A 194 -2.94 -34.54 -12.41
C PRO A 194 -4.01 -33.96 -11.46
N ALA A 195 -3.64 -33.54 -10.24
CA ALA A 195 -4.56 -33.01 -9.24
C ALA A 195 -4.88 -31.51 -9.43
N GLN A 196 -4.05 -30.78 -10.20
CA GLN A 196 -4.09 -29.32 -10.30
C GLN A 196 -5.45 -28.75 -10.73
N ALA A 197 -6.08 -29.35 -11.74
CA ALA A 197 -7.36 -28.89 -12.28
C ALA A 197 -8.53 -29.17 -11.32
N ALA A 198 -8.48 -30.29 -10.61
CA ALA A 198 -9.47 -30.62 -9.58
C ALA A 198 -9.37 -29.64 -8.41
N VAL A 199 -8.14 -29.36 -7.94
CA VAL A 199 -7.91 -28.36 -6.88
C VAL A 199 -8.42 -26.98 -7.31
N GLU A 200 -8.08 -26.51 -8.51
CA GLU A 200 -8.57 -25.22 -9.01
C GLU A 200 -10.10 -25.15 -9.03
N THR A 201 -10.75 -26.21 -9.51
CA THR A 201 -12.21 -26.31 -9.60
C THR A 201 -12.84 -26.17 -8.22
N GLU A 202 -12.33 -26.91 -7.23
CA GLU A 202 -12.89 -26.89 -5.88
C GLU A 202 -12.58 -25.59 -5.13
N LEU A 203 -11.43 -24.95 -5.35
CA LEU A 203 -11.17 -23.60 -4.82
C LEU A 203 -12.16 -22.59 -5.41
N GLY A 204 -12.51 -22.72 -6.70
CA GLY A 204 -13.58 -21.93 -7.31
C GLY A 204 -14.96 -22.20 -6.69
N ASN A 205 -15.25 -23.46 -6.33
CA ASN A 205 -16.48 -23.80 -5.61
C ASN A 205 -16.50 -23.17 -4.20
N LEU A 206 -15.39 -23.19 -3.47
CA LEU A 206 -15.28 -22.55 -2.16
C LEU A 206 -15.50 -21.04 -2.24
N ASP A 207 -14.95 -20.38 -3.27
CA ASP A 207 -15.17 -18.95 -3.53
C ASP A 207 -16.67 -18.67 -3.77
N GLY A 208 -17.32 -19.46 -4.64
CA GLY A 208 -18.76 -19.31 -4.91
C GLY A 208 -19.67 -19.62 -3.72
N GLN A 209 -19.30 -20.59 -2.88
CA GLN A 209 -20.01 -20.91 -1.63
C GLN A 209 -19.96 -19.74 -0.64
N LEU A 210 -18.80 -19.08 -0.52
CA LEU A 210 -18.65 -17.89 0.33
C LEU A 210 -19.52 -16.74 -0.19
N ASP A 211 -19.48 -16.45 -1.50
CA ASP A 211 -20.30 -15.39 -2.09
C ASP A 211 -21.80 -15.63 -1.90
N ALA A 212 -22.26 -16.88 -2.04
CA ALA A 212 -23.66 -17.25 -1.82
C ALA A 212 -24.06 -17.12 -0.34
N ALA A 213 -23.20 -17.53 0.60
CA ALA A 213 -23.45 -17.39 2.02
C ALA A 213 -23.51 -15.91 2.44
N GLU A 214 -22.61 -15.10 1.91
CA GLU A 214 -22.61 -13.64 2.08
C GLU A 214 -23.93 -13.03 1.60
N GLN A 215 -24.40 -13.36 0.39
CA GLN A 215 -25.67 -12.86 -0.14
C GLN A 215 -26.88 -13.24 0.74
N LYS A 216 -26.89 -14.45 1.31
CA LYS A 216 -27.96 -14.90 2.23
C LYS A 216 -27.99 -14.09 3.53
N VAL A 217 -26.83 -13.94 4.17
CA VAL A 217 -26.72 -13.13 5.40
C VAL A 217 -27.12 -11.68 5.13
N GLN A 218 -26.75 -11.14 3.96
CA GLN A 218 -27.17 -9.80 3.52
C GLN A 218 -28.67 -9.69 3.28
N GLY A 219 -29.30 -10.76 2.79
CA GLY A 219 -30.74 -10.86 2.62
C GLY A 219 -31.53 -10.95 3.94
N GLY A 220 -30.84 -10.94 5.09
CA GLY A 220 -31.43 -11.03 6.43
C GLY A 220 -31.67 -12.47 6.90
N GLU A 221 -31.08 -13.46 6.24
CA GLU A 221 -31.09 -14.84 6.75
C GLU A 221 -30.26 -14.95 8.03
N ASP A 222 -30.73 -15.75 8.99
CA ASP A 222 -30.03 -15.98 10.25
C ASP A 222 -28.63 -16.56 9.97
N PRO A 223 -27.53 -15.90 10.38
CA PRO A 223 -26.19 -16.37 10.09
C PRO A 223 -25.94 -17.81 10.58
N ALA A 224 -26.54 -18.23 11.71
CA ALA A 224 -26.40 -19.60 12.20
C ALA A 224 -27.03 -20.63 11.24
N ALA A 225 -28.14 -20.29 10.59
CA ALA A 225 -28.80 -21.13 9.59
C ALA A 225 -28.02 -21.21 8.27
N VAL A 226 -27.23 -20.19 7.94
CA VAL A 226 -26.36 -20.17 6.75
C VAL A 226 -25.08 -20.98 6.98
N LEU A 227 -24.49 -20.91 8.18
CA LEU A 227 -23.18 -21.51 8.48
C LEU A 227 -23.19 -23.05 8.48
N GLU A 228 -24.26 -23.72 8.90
CA GLU A 228 -24.31 -25.20 8.97
C GLU A 228 -24.27 -25.84 7.58
N PRO A 229 -25.15 -25.46 6.62
CA PRO A 229 -25.07 -25.98 5.25
C PRO A 229 -23.73 -25.63 4.59
N LEU A 230 -23.25 -24.41 4.80
CA LEU A 230 -21.97 -23.96 4.26
C LEU A 230 -20.80 -24.84 4.72
N LYS A 231 -20.77 -25.22 6.00
CA LYS A 231 -19.74 -26.12 6.53
C LYS A 231 -19.76 -27.47 5.81
N GLY A 232 -20.94 -28.03 5.54
CA GLY A 232 -21.08 -29.29 4.81
C GLY A 232 -20.62 -29.20 3.36
N GLU A 233 -21.02 -28.14 2.66
CA GLU A 233 -20.61 -27.86 1.28
C GLU A 233 -19.09 -27.66 1.14
N ARG A 234 -18.49 -26.92 2.09
CA ARG A 234 -17.05 -26.71 2.14
C ARG A 234 -16.28 -27.97 2.47
N ALA A 235 -16.74 -28.75 3.45
CA ALA A 235 -16.12 -30.04 3.80
C ALA A 235 -16.08 -30.97 2.57
N ALA A 236 -17.17 -31.04 1.81
CA ALA A 236 -17.24 -31.85 0.60
C ALA A 236 -16.26 -31.37 -0.49
N ALA A 237 -16.12 -30.05 -0.68
CA ALA A 237 -15.13 -29.49 -1.63
C ALA A 237 -13.69 -29.77 -1.19
N ILE A 238 -13.40 -29.57 0.09
CA ILE A 238 -12.09 -29.85 0.69
C ILE A 238 -11.73 -31.34 0.59
N ASP A 239 -12.68 -32.24 0.85
CA ASP A 239 -12.47 -33.68 0.72
C ASP A 239 -12.19 -34.09 -0.73
N ARG A 240 -12.88 -33.49 -1.71
CA ARG A 240 -12.61 -33.72 -3.14
C ARG A 240 -11.19 -33.28 -3.51
N MET A 241 -10.72 -32.13 -3.00
CA MET A 241 -9.34 -31.70 -3.20
C MET A 241 -8.35 -32.66 -2.57
N ALA A 242 -8.55 -33.02 -1.30
CA ALA A 242 -7.65 -33.90 -0.58
C ALA A 242 -7.56 -35.28 -1.24
N ASN A 243 -8.67 -35.83 -1.74
CA ASN A 243 -8.70 -37.11 -2.46
C ASN A 243 -8.05 -37.01 -3.84
N ALA A 244 -8.20 -35.90 -4.56
CA ALA A 244 -7.50 -35.69 -5.83
C ALA A 244 -5.98 -35.66 -5.65
N ILE A 245 -5.50 -35.10 -4.54
CA ILE A 245 -4.08 -35.10 -4.18
C ILE A 245 -3.63 -36.51 -3.73
N ASP A 246 -4.42 -37.18 -2.88
CA ASP A 246 -4.15 -38.52 -2.35
C ASP A 246 -3.98 -39.59 -3.44
N ALA A 247 -4.66 -39.41 -4.59
CA ALA A 247 -4.51 -40.29 -5.73
C ALA A 247 -3.08 -40.32 -6.31
N GLU A 248 -2.27 -39.28 -6.07
CA GLU A 248 -0.98 -39.04 -6.72
C GLU A 248 0.17 -38.77 -5.72
N ALA A 249 -0.13 -38.42 -4.47
CA ALA A 249 0.81 -38.10 -3.40
C ALA A 249 0.19 -38.35 -2.02
N ASP A 250 0.94 -38.15 -0.94
CA ASP A 250 0.40 -38.30 0.41
C ASP A 250 -0.76 -37.33 0.67
N LYS A 251 -1.88 -37.85 1.20
CA LYS A 251 -3.05 -37.05 1.57
C LYS A 251 -2.67 -35.89 2.50
N PRO A 252 -3.02 -34.64 2.15
CA PRO A 252 -2.85 -33.51 3.05
C PRO A 252 -3.62 -33.74 4.36
N GLN A 253 -2.94 -33.57 5.48
CA GLN A 253 -3.55 -33.68 6.80
C GLN A 253 -4.25 -32.36 7.19
N ASN A 254 -5.24 -32.44 8.06
CA ASN A 254 -5.92 -31.30 8.70
C ASN A 254 -6.71 -30.34 7.80
N LEU A 255 -6.77 -30.55 6.47
CA LEU A 255 -7.56 -29.66 5.61
C LEU A 255 -9.05 -29.63 5.99
N ALA A 256 -9.60 -30.75 6.48
CA ALA A 256 -10.99 -30.84 6.93
C ALA A 256 -11.31 -29.86 8.07
N GLU A 257 -10.31 -29.42 8.85
CA GLU A 257 -10.46 -28.44 9.92
C GLU A 257 -10.75 -27.01 9.39
N LEU A 258 -10.55 -26.78 8.09
CA LEU A 258 -10.79 -25.50 7.41
C LEU A 258 -12.23 -25.36 6.87
N ALA A 259 -13.05 -26.39 7.03
CA ALA A 259 -14.44 -26.39 6.57
C ALA A 259 -15.34 -25.40 7.34
N PRO A 260 -15.29 -25.31 8.69
CA PRO A 260 -16.15 -24.40 9.44
C PRO A 260 -15.84 -22.94 9.11
N CYS A 261 -16.90 -22.16 8.85
CA CYS A 261 -16.83 -20.70 8.78
C CYS A 261 -17.40 -20.09 10.07
N GLY A 262 -17.03 -18.86 10.34
CA GLY A 262 -17.59 -18.02 11.39
C GLY A 262 -18.35 -16.83 10.80
N VAL A 263 -18.96 -16.05 11.69
CA VAL A 263 -19.54 -14.75 11.35
C VAL A 263 -18.82 -13.70 12.18
N LYS A 264 -18.32 -12.66 11.50
CA LYS A 264 -17.77 -11.48 12.15
C LYS A 264 -18.84 -10.41 12.28
N ASP A 265 -19.03 -9.93 13.49
CA ASP A 265 -19.92 -8.84 13.84
C ASP A 265 -19.37 -8.08 15.07
N GLN A 266 -20.18 -7.20 15.67
CA GLN A 266 -19.75 -6.39 16.82
C GLN A 266 -19.39 -7.20 18.07
N ASN A 267 -19.92 -8.43 18.21
CA ASN A 267 -19.74 -9.29 19.39
C ASN A 267 -18.93 -10.56 19.08
N ASN A 268 -18.73 -10.89 17.81
CA ASN A 268 -17.98 -12.05 17.37
C ASN A 268 -16.81 -11.64 16.47
N PRO A 269 -15.56 -11.97 16.84
CA PRO A 269 -14.38 -11.63 16.04
C PRO A 269 -14.28 -12.41 14.72
N GLY A 270 -15.15 -13.38 14.46
CA GLY A 270 -15.10 -14.21 13.25
C GLY A 270 -14.06 -15.31 13.34
N VAL A 271 -13.35 -15.57 12.25
CA VAL A 271 -12.26 -16.58 12.22
C VAL A 271 -10.95 -15.99 12.70
N ALA A 272 -10.18 -16.74 13.48
CA ALA A 272 -8.91 -16.28 14.01
C ALA A 272 -7.78 -16.35 12.97
N ASN A 273 -7.58 -15.25 12.23
CA ASN A 273 -6.56 -15.12 11.16
C ASN A 273 -5.75 -13.81 11.28
N GLY A 274 -5.75 -13.16 12.44
CA GLY A 274 -5.00 -11.92 12.66
C GLY A 274 -5.56 -10.71 11.90
N ASP A 275 -6.87 -10.71 11.59
CA ASP A 275 -7.52 -9.62 10.87
C ASP A 275 -7.92 -8.41 11.73
N GLU A 276 -7.42 -8.32 12.97
CA GLU A 276 -7.86 -7.35 13.99
C GLU A 276 -7.75 -5.89 13.51
N ASN A 277 -6.75 -5.58 12.67
CA ASN A 277 -6.54 -4.25 12.11
C ASN A 277 -7.25 -4.02 10.75
N SER A 278 -8.04 -4.98 10.29
CA SER A 278 -8.66 -4.95 8.96
C SER A 278 -9.92 -4.11 8.88
N ASP A 279 -10.62 -4.01 10.00
CA ASP A 279 -11.98 -3.48 10.04
C ASP A 279 -12.14 -2.37 11.10
N ASN A 280 -11.10 -2.11 11.91
CA ASN A 280 -11.11 -1.16 13.02
C ASN A 280 -9.99 -0.12 12.92
N ALA A 281 -10.25 1.09 13.44
CA ALA A 281 -9.33 2.24 13.42
C ALA A 281 -8.15 2.15 14.42
N GLN A 282 -7.63 0.95 14.69
CA GLN A 282 -6.71 0.66 15.80
C GLN A 282 -5.33 0.17 15.33
N ALA A 283 -4.84 0.69 14.20
CA ALA A 283 -3.42 0.58 13.90
C ALA A 283 -2.61 1.29 15.00
N GLU A 284 -1.48 0.72 15.38
CA GLU A 284 -0.60 1.32 16.40
C GLU A 284 -0.26 2.77 16.03
N GLY A 285 -0.61 3.74 16.89
CA GLY A 285 -0.36 5.17 16.66
C GLY A 285 -1.47 5.93 15.93
N THR A 286 -2.63 5.32 15.67
CA THR A 286 -3.85 5.99 15.14
C THR A 286 -4.88 6.29 16.22
N GLU A 287 -4.60 5.97 17.48
CA GLU A 287 -5.53 6.17 18.58
C GLU A 287 -5.90 7.67 18.69
N GLN A 288 -7.19 7.97 18.57
CA GLN A 288 -7.79 9.31 18.59
C GLN A 288 -7.67 10.16 17.30
N LYS A 289 -6.92 9.74 16.27
CA LYS A 289 -6.77 10.54 15.03
C LYS A 289 -8.02 10.58 14.16
N ALA A 290 -8.82 9.51 14.13
CA ALA A 290 -10.09 9.49 13.40
C ALA A 290 -11.13 10.52 13.91
N LYS A 291 -10.92 11.10 15.11
CA LYS A 291 -11.79 12.13 15.70
C LYS A 291 -11.21 13.55 15.59
N GLN A 292 -10.01 13.70 15.05
CA GLN A 292 -9.40 15.02 14.85
C GLN A 292 -9.98 15.71 13.62
N PRO A 293 -9.99 17.06 13.56
CA PRO A 293 -10.29 17.79 12.34
C PRO A 293 -9.37 17.28 11.23
N GLN A 294 -9.96 16.80 10.15
CA GLN A 294 -9.18 16.33 9.01
C GLN A 294 -8.77 17.52 8.16
N PRO A 295 -7.56 17.47 7.56
CA PRO A 295 -7.13 18.48 6.60
C PRO A 295 -8.22 18.69 5.52
N GLU A 296 -8.57 19.94 5.24
CA GLU A 296 -9.53 20.24 4.18
C GLU A 296 -8.85 20.03 2.82
N GLU A 297 -9.49 19.23 1.96
CA GLU A 297 -9.04 19.06 0.58
C GLU A 297 -9.49 20.25 -0.27
N ASN A 298 -8.64 20.65 -1.21
CA ASN A 298 -9.06 21.57 -2.25
C ASN A 298 -9.98 20.88 -3.27
N ASP A 299 -10.37 21.60 -4.32
CA ASP A 299 -11.26 21.07 -5.35
C ASP A 299 -10.73 19.82 -6.04
N ASN A 300 -9.40 19.62 -6.07
CA ASN A 300 -8.66 18.55 -6.73
C ASN A 300 -8.33 17.31 -5.86
N ASN A 301 -8.95 17.17 -4.67
CA ASN A 301 -8.57 16.18 -3.64
C ASN A 301 -7.17 16.41 -3.04
N GLU A 302 -6.56 17.56 -3.29
CA GLU A 302 -5.20 17.86 -2.84
C GLU A 302 -5.21 18.46 -1.45
N LEU A 303 -4.08 18.27 -0.76
CA LEU A 303 -3.78 18.87 0.53
C LEU A 303 -2.59 19.83 0.36
N GLU A 304 -2.49 20.82 1.26
CA GLU A 304 -1.43 21.82 1.21
C GLU A 304 -0.04 21.17 1.19
N GLY A 305 0.85 21.65 0.31
CA GLY A 305 2.24 21.21 0.20
C GLY A 305 2.53 20.22 -0.93
N ASN A 306 1.52 19.68 -1.63
CA ASN A 306 1.74 18.87 -2.84
C ASN A 306 1.28 19.67 -4.08
N GLU A 307 2.24 20.17 -4.85
CA GLU A 307 2.01 21.05 -6.01
C GLU A 307 2.58 20.46 -7.31
N GLY A 308 1.98 20.83 -8.44
CA GLY A 308 2.38 20.37 -9.77
C GLY A 308 1.47 19.32 -10.40
N GLU A 309 1.82 18.94 -11.63
CA GLU A 309 1.05 18.02 -12.46
C GLU A 309 1.30 16.56 -12.07
N ILE A 310 0.23 15.84 -11.76
CA ILE A 310 0.25 14.40 -11.49
C ILE A 310 0.67 13.65 -12.76
N GLN A 311 1.76 12.92 -12.65
CA GLN A 311 2.27 12.06 -13.71
C GLN A 311 1.66 10.68 -13.59
N ARG A 312 0.76 10.34 -14.52
CA ARG A 312 0.32 8.95 -14.68
C ARG A 312 1.49 8.09 -15.20
N PRO A 313 1.74 6.89 -14.64
CA PRO A 313 2.71 5.97 -15.21
C PRO A 313 2.42 5.67 -16.69
N GLU A 314 3.46 5.68 -17.52
CA GLU A 314 3.41 5.15 -18.89
C GLU A 314 3.12 3.65 -18.88
N LYS A 315 3.62 2.94 -17.86
CA LYS A 315 3.42 1.51 -17.64
C LYS A 315 3.34 1.17 -16.16
N VAL A 316 2.43 0.27 -15.81
CA VAL A 316 2.34 -0.38 -14.50
C VAL A 316 2.47 -1.89 -14.74
N ASP A 317 3.53 -2.51 -14.19
CA ASP A 317 3.71 -3.96 -14.20
C ASP A 317 3.51 -4.51 -12.78
N LEU A 318 2.45 -5.29 -12.58
CA LEU A 318 2.19 -6.02 -11.34
C LEU A 318 2.65 -7.46 -11.51
N THR A 319 3.83 -7.80 -11.01
CA THR A 319 4.44 -9.11 -11.22
C THR A 319 4.68 -9.84 -9.91
N PHE A 320 4.09 -11.02 -9.77
CA PHE A 320 4.34 -11.94 -8.68
C PHE A 320 5.44 -12.92 -9.07
N ARG A 321 6.49 -13.02 -8.25
CA ARG A 321 7.68 -13.84 -8.50
C ARG A 321 7.79 -14.96 -7.48
N GLY A 322 8.42 -16.06 -7.88
CA GLY A 322 8.71 -17.15 -6.94
C GLY A 322 9.89 -16.87 -6.01
N SER A 323 10.12 -17.77 -5.06
CA SER A 323 11.28 -17.74 -4.17
C SER A 323 12.51 -18.41 -4.80
N PRO A 324 13.70 -17.81 -4.69
CA PRO A 324 14.94 -18.44 -5.17
C PRO A 324 15.39 -19.63 -4.29
N VAL A 325 14.69 -19.93 -3.19
CA VAL A 325 15.10 -20.96 -2.23
C VAL A 325 14.11 -22.13 -2.21
N THR A 326 12.82 -21.84 -2.13
CA THR A 326 11.74 -22.82 -1.96
C THR A 326 10.63 -22.62 -2.97
N ARG A 327 9.67 -23.55 -2.98
CA ARG A 327 8.33 -23.29 -3.48
C ARG A 327 7.67 -22.20 -2.64
N VAL A 328 6.70 -21.52 -3.23
CA VAL A 328 5.89 -20.52 -2.54
C VAL A 328 4.52 -21.09 -2.19
N THR A 329 3.99 -20.70 -1.03
CA THR A 329 2.61 -20.97 -0.61
C THR A 329 1.70 -19.81 -1.07
N ALA A 330 0.40 -20.05 -1.24
CA ALA A 330 -0.57 -18.99 -1.52
C ALA A 330 -0.60 -17.92 -0.42
N MET A 331 -0.71 -16.65 -0.85
CA MET A 331 -1.07 -15.57 0.05
C MET A 331 -2.54 -15.71 0.42
N PRO A 332 -2.91 -15.71 1.72
CA PRO A 332 -4.31 -15.74 2.10
C PRO A 332 -5.00 -14.47 1.62
N ARG A 333 -6.30 -14.59 1.31
CA ARG A 333 -7.12 -13.40 1.05
C ARG A 333 -7.07 -12.44 2.24
N PHE A 334 -7.04 -11.15 1.92
CA PHE A 334 -6.91 -9.99 2.80
C PHE A 334 -5.54 -9.81 3.48
N LEU A 335 -4.50 -10.52 3.04
CA LEU A 335 -3.12 -10.22 3.44
C LEU A 335 -2.78 -8.76 3.08
N ARG A 336 -2.38 -7.96 4.08
CA ARG A 336 -1.92 -6.58 3.88
C ARG A 336 -0.41 -6.49 3.89
N ILE A 337 0.15 -5.67 3.03
CA ILE A 337 1.60 -5.53 2.93
C ILE A 337 1.95 -4.06 2.69
N LEU A 338 2.83 -3.55 3.54
CA LEU A 338 3.42 -2.22 3.40
C LEU A 338 4.86 -2.31 2.88
N TYR A 339 5.16 -1.58 1.82
CA TYR A 339 6.50 -1.35 1.29
C TYR A 339 6.98 0.07 1.64
N GLY A 340 8.26 0.24 2.00
CA GLY A 340 8.80 1.57 2.32
C GLY A 340 8.25 2.17 3.62
N ASP A 341 8.45 3.48 3.81
CA ASP A 341 7.97 4.22 4.97
C ASP A 341 7.65 5.67 4.61
N ALA A 342 6.37 6.05 4.65
CA ALA A 342 5.90 7.39 4.32
C ALA A 342 6.36 8.48 5.31
N LYS A 343 6.90 8.11 6.48
CA LYS A 343 7.29 9.04 7.55
C LYS A 343 8.71 8.78 8.03
N VAL A 344 9.65 8.57 7.10
CA VAL A 344 11.03 8.17 7.42
C VAL A 344 11.74 9.16 8.34
N SER A 345 11.44 10.46 8.28
CA SER A 345 12.03 11.47 9.17
C SER A 345 11.56 11.32 10.62
N THR A 346 10.34 10.80 10.84
CA THR A 346 9.79 10.50 12.17
C THR A 346 10.15 9.09 12.65
N ASN A 347 10.00 8.09 11.79
CA ASN A 347 10.14 6.67 12.12
C ASN A 347 11.60 6.18 12.08
N GLY A 348 12.48 6.93 11.41
CA GLY A 348 13.84 6.51 11.09
C GLY A 348 13.92 5.56 9.89
N PRO A 349 15.14 5.26 9.42
CA PRO A 349 15.39 4.62 8.12
C PRO A 349 15.07 3.12 8.05
N LYS A 350 14.59 2.50 9.14
CA LYS A 350 14.50 1.04 9.27
C LYS A 350 13.59 0.40 8.22
N ASN A 351 12.50 1.07 7.88
CA ASN A 351 11.45 0.54 7.00
C ASN A 351 11.54 1.05 5.57
N ALA A 352 12.29 2.13 5.34
CA ALA A 352 12.52 2.67 4.01
C ALA A 352 13.29 1.70 3.11
N ARG A 353 13.11 1.82 1.79
CA ARG A 353 13.55 0.82 0.80
C ARG A 353 14.08 1.44 -0.48
N ASP A 354 14.91 0.67 -1.19
CA ASP A 354 15.39 1.01 -2.53
C ASP A 354 14.23 1.05 -3.52
N SER A 355 13.89 2.21 -4.08
CA SER A 355 12.69 2.36 -4.93
C SER A 355 12.98 2.87 -6.33
N TRP A 356 14.03 3.68 -6.53
CA TRP A 356 14.15 4.49 -7.74
C TRP A 356 15.26 4.01 -8.67
N THR A 357 14.96 3.88 -9.96
CA THR A 357 15.95 3.49 -10.98
C THR A 357 15.58 4.07 -12.34
N CYS A 358 16.30 3.64 -13.38
CA CYS A 358 15.99 3.94 -14.76
C CYS A 358 15.74 2.65 -15.53
N SER A 359 14.90 2.72 -16.56
CA SER A 359 14.72 1.58 -17.46
C SER A 359 16.06 1.16 -18.09
N GLY A 360 16.41 -0.12 -17.98
CA GLY A 360 17.70 -0.67 -18.42
C GLY A 360 18.83 -0.58 -17.38
N PHE A 361 18.55 -0.05 -16.19
CA PHE A 361 19.49 0.11 -15.07
C PHE A 361 18.95 -0.55 -13.77
N GLU A 362 18.07 -1.53 -13.88
CA GLU A 362 17.41 -2.18 -12.74
C GLU A 362 18.37 -3.00 -11.86
N ASP A 363 19.68 -3.01 -12.15
CA ASP A 363 20.75 -3.48 -11.28
C ASP A 363 21.28 -2.40 -10.32
N ARG A 364 20.77 -1.16 -10.44
CA ARG A 364 21.07 0.03 -9.64
C ARG A 364 19.75 0.62 -9.14
N VAL A 365 19.40 0.41 -7.88
CA VAL A 365 18.16 0.93 -7.30
C VAL A 365 18.52 1.86 -6.14
N LEU A 366 18.01 3.08 -6.18
CA LEU A 366 18.27 4.16 -5.25
C LEU A 366 17.21 4.20 -4.16
N MET A 367 17.64 4.38 -2.93
CA MET A 367 16.75 4.49 -1.78
C MET A 367 16.38 5.92 -1.43
N ASN A 368 17.32 6.86 -1.55
CA ASN A 368 17.18 8.23 -1.05
C ASN A 368 17.57 9.29 -2.09
N LYS A 369 17.52 8.91 -3.38
CA LYS A 369 17.79 9.82 -4.50
C LYS A 369 16.85 9.55 -5.66
N TYR A 370 16.46 10.61 -6.34
CA TYR A 370 15.81 10.59 -7.64
C TYR A 370 16.86 10.36 -8.75
N PRO A 371 16.61 9.44 -9.70
CA PRO A 371 17.54 9.17 -10.78
C PRO A 371 17.41 10.17 -11.93
N ILE A 372 18.53 10.71 -12.37
CA ILE A 372 18.67 11.34 -13.67
C ILE A 372 19.02 10.23 -14.68
N CYS A 373 18.08 9.89 -15.55
CA CYS A 373 18.16 8.79 -16.49
C CYS A 373 18.79 9.18 -17.83
N PRO A 374 19.70 8.36 -18.40
CA PRO A 374 20.32 8.66 -19.69
C PRO A 374 19.27 8.77 -20.80
N GLU A 375 19.67 9.41 -21.91
CA GLU A 375 18.79 9.58 -23.06
C GLU A 375 18.27 8.21 -23.56
N GLY A 376 16.96 8.13 -23.81
CA GLY A 376 16.28 6.89 -24.18
C GLY A 376 15.81 6.02 -23.01
N SER A 377 16.28 6.27 -21.78
CA SER A 377 15.76 5.62 -20.57
C SER A 377 14.65 6.43 -19.90
N LYS A 378 13.77 5.73 -19.18
CA LYS A 378 12.64 6.28 -18.41
C LYS A 378 12.93 6.22 -16.92
N VAL A 379 12.31 7.11 -16.14
CA VAL A 379 12.30 7.02 -14.67
C VAL A 379 11.44 5.83 -14.26
N VAL A 380 11.95 5.00 -13.35
CA VAL A 380 11.27 3.79 -12.90
C VAL A 380 11.22 3.77 -11.37
N ARG A 381 10.04 3.50 -10.81
CA ARG A 381 9.89 3.04 -9.44
C ARG A 381 9.74 1.52 -9.44
N LEU A 382 10.50 0.85 -8.58
CA LEU A 382 10.55 -0.60 -8.47
C LEU A 382 10.40 -0.97 -7.01
N HIS A 383 9.26 -1.55 -6.66
CA HIS A 383 8.91 -1.87 -5.29
C HIS A 383 8.82 -3.39 -5.11
N ASP A 384 9.83 -3.95 -4.43
CA ASP A 384 9.91 -5.37 -4.13
C ASP A 384 9.31 -5.66 -2.75
N PHE A 385 8.06 -6.09 -2.70
CA PHE A 385 7.36 -6.33 -1.45
C PHE A 385 8.01 -7.45 -0.62
N PRO A 386 7.84 -7.45 0.72
CA PRO A 386 8.21 -8.59 1.54
C PRO A 386 7.43 -9.85 1.11
N SER A 387 8.04 -11.02 1.29
CA SER A 387 7.50 -12.28 0.75
C SER A 387 7.71 -13.48 1.67
N CYS A 388 8.05 -13.23 2.93
CA CYS A 388 8.15 -14.24 3.96
C CYS A 388 7.03 -14.01 4.95
N TRP A 389 5.98 -14.82 4.88
CA TRP A 389 4.76 -14.72 5.68
C TRP A 389 4.78 -15.70 6.85
N ASP A 390 4.28 -15.29 8.02
CA ASP A 390 4.31 -16.08 9.26
C ASP A 390 3.42 -17.35 9.23
N GLY A 391 2.65 -17.48 8.17
CA GLY A 391 1.79 -18.63 7.89
C GLY A 391 0.44 -18.61 8.59
N LYS A 392 0.12 -17.56 9.33
CA LYS A 392 -1.11 -17.46 10.11
C LYS A 392 -1.86 -16.15 9.89
N ASN A 393 -1.18 -15.01 10.02
CA ASN A 393 -1.85 -13.73 10.20
C ASN A 393 -1.91 -12.95 8.89
N ILE A 394 -3.10 -12.47 8.50
CA ILE A 394 -3.27 -11.62 7.32
C ILE A 394 -2.87 -10.16 7.58
N ASP A 395 -2.74 -9.80 8.85
CA ASP A 395 -2.28 -8.51 9.31
C ASP A 395 -1.62 -8.64 10.69
N SER A 396 -0.90 -7.62 11.13
CA SER A 396 -0.37 -7.54 12.49
C SER A 396 -0.60 -6.15 13.06
N ALA A 397 -0.49 -6.01 14.39
CA ALA A 397 -0.68 -4.73 15.11
C ALA A 397 0.03 -3.53 14.44
N ASN A 398 1.24 -3.78 13.92
CA ASN A 398 2.10 -2.82 13.24
C ASN A 398 2.14 -2.96 11.70
N HIS A 399 1.30 -3.81 11.12
CA HIS A 399 1.22 -4.14 9.69
C HIS A 399 2.50 -4.71 9.04
N ARG A 400 3.47 -5.15 9.84
CA ARG A 400 4.81 -5.53 9.35
C ARG A 400 5.35 -6.85 9.90
N ASP A 401 4.96 -7.26 11.10
CA ASP A 401 5.54 -8.45 11.73
C ASP A 401 5.04 -9.76 11.12
N HIS A 402 3.83 -9.77 10.56
CA HIS A 402 3.24 -10.97 9.95
C HIS A 402 3.87 -11.31 8.58
N ILE A 403 4.50 -10.34 7.90
CA ILE A 403 5.18 -10.55 6.62
C ILE A 403 6.45 -9.71 6.50
N VAL A 404 7.58 -10.37 6.33
CA VAL A 404 8.91 -9.75 6.35
C VAL A 404 9.68 -9.98 5.06
N PHE A 405 10.71 -9.17 4.85
CA PHE A 405 11.61 -9.33 3.71
C PHE A 405 12.44 -10.60 3.87
N PRO A 406 12.69 -11.35 2.78
CA PRO A 406 13.68 -12.41 2.80
C PRO A 406 15.08 -11.85 3.07
N ASP A 407 16.01 -12.71 3.50
CA ASP A 407 17.41 -12.34 3.62
C ASP A 407 18.04 -12.04 2.24
N GLN A 408 19.30 -11.58 2.22
CA GLN A 408 20.05 -11.29 0.99
C GLN A 408 20.22 -12.48 0.02
N ASN A 409 19.94 -13.71 0.45
CA ASN A 409 19.96 -14.93 -0.36
C ASN A 409 18.54 -15.42 -0.70
N GLY A 410 17.51 -14.64 -0.39
CA GLY A 410 16.11 -14.97 -0.63
C GLY A 410 15.51 -15.96 0.37
N ARG A 411 16.15 -16.20 1.53
CA ARG A 411 15.66 -17.15 2.54
C ARG A 411 14.69 -16.47 3.50
N CYS A 412 13.62 -17.17 3.83
CA CYS A 412 12.75 -16.80 4.95
C CYS A 412 13.34 -17.24 6.28
N GLY A 413 13.16 -16.40 7.30
CA GLY A 413 13.55 -16.71 8.67
C GLY A 413 12.73 -17.86 9.25
N ARG A 414 13.16 -18.38 10.41
CA ARG A 414 12.42 -19.43 11.12
C ARG A 414 11.01 -18.95 11.46
N GLY A 415 10.01 -19.77 11.18
CA GLY A 415 8.60 -19.44 11.42
C GLY A 415 7.92 -18.74 10.25
N PHE A 416 8.67 -18.40 9.20
CA PHE A 416 8.12 -17.81 7.99
C PHE A 416 8.20 -18.78 6.81
N ARG A 417 7.19 -18.72 5.94
CA ARG A 417 7.14 -19.43 4.66
C ARG A 417 7.15 -18.43 3.51
N ALA A 418 7.74 -18.85 2.38
CA ALA A 418 7.78 -18.00 1.20
C ALA A 418 6.38 -17.95 0.56
N VAL A 419 5.93 -16.74 0.23
CA VAL A 419 4.76 -16.49 -0.62
C VAL A 419 5.24 -15.85 -1.94
N PRO A 420 4.41 -15.79 -3.00
CA PRO A 420 4.77 -15.05 -4.21
C PRO A 420 5.18 -13.61 -3.87
N GLN A 421 6.36 -13.20 -4.31
CA GLN A 421 6.84 -11.84 -4.09
C GLN A 421 6.22 -10.91 -5.12
N LEU A 422 5.34 -10.03 -4.68
CA LEU A 422 4.86 -8.92 -5.50
C LEU A 422 6.01 -7.96 -5.81
N ARG A 423 6.17 -7.63 -7.09
CA ARG A 423 6.92 -6.49 -7.58
C ARG A 423 5.95 -5.58 -8.31
N ILE A 424 5.88 -4.34 -7.88
CA ILE A 424 5.23 -3.26 -8.63
C ILE A 424 6.34 -2.51 -9.35
N THR A 425 6.19 -2.31 -10.66
CA THR A 425 7.12 -1.51 -11.46
C THR A 425 6.35 -0.43 -12.20
N LEU A 426 6.65 0.82 -11.87
CA LEU A 426 6.00 2.01 -12.41
C LEU A 426 7.01 2.73 -13.30
N THR A 427 6.71 2.82 -14.59
CA THR A 427 7.58 3.50 -15.56
C THR A 427 6.95 4.84 -15.93
N TYR A 428 7.71 5.93 -15.80
CA TYR A 428 7.22 7.29 -16.07
C TYR A 428 7.97 7.94 -17.22
N ASN A 429 7.23 8.68 -18.03
CA ASN A 429 7.78 9.49 -19.12
C ASN A 429 8.15 10.90 -18.65
N VAL A 430 9.04 11.00 -17.66
CA VAL A 430 9.54 12.31 -17.18
C VAL A 430 10.59 12.84 -18.17
N PRO A 431 10.42 14.04 -18.77
CA PRO A 431 11.41 14.60 -19.68
C PRO A 431 12.79 14.75 -19.02
N ARG A 432 13.87 14.42 -19.73
CA ARG A 432 15.23 14.52 -19.17
C ARG A 432 15.57 15.93 -18.68
N ALA A 433 15.07 16.97 -19.35
CA ALA A 433 15.26 18.35 -18.92
C ALA A 433 14.67 18.61 -17.53
N VAL A 434 13.46 18.08 -17.25
CA VAL A 434 12.79 18.13 -15.94
C VAL A 434 13.61 17.38 -14.88
N GLN A 435 14.13 16.19 -15.23
CA GLN A 435 14.99 15.41 -14.31
C GLN A 435 16.26 16.17 -13.93
N VAL A 436 16.97 16.75 -14.91
CA VAL A 436 18.20 17.52 -14.68
C VAL A 436 17.91 18.82 -13.92
N ALA A 437 16.74 19.42 -14.14
CA ALA A 437 16.28 20.60 -13.42
C ALA A 437 15.83 20.32 -11.99
N GLY A 438 15.69 19.05 -11.58
CA GLY A 438 15.21 18.68 -10.24
C GLY A 438 13.70 18.91 -10.04
N GLN A 439 12.93 18.88 -11.12
CA GLN A 439 11.54 19.35 -11.16
C GLN A 439 10.50 18.24 -11.08
N TYR A 440 10.88 17.03 -10.66
CA TYR A 440 9.92 15.97 -10.39
C TYR A 440 10.13 15.38 -9.01
N ALA A 441 9.05 15.03 -8.34
CA ALA A 441 9.12 14.55 -6.97
C ALA A 441 7.95 13.62 -6.65
N VAL A 442 8.15 12.74 -5.67
CA VAL A 442 7.06 11.94 -5.11
C VAL A 442 6.26 12.79 -4.14
N ASP A 443 4.94 12.59 -4.15
CA ASP A 443 4.05 13.12 -3.14
C ASP A 443 4.40 12.55 -1.76
N SER A 444 4.40 13.41 -0.74
CA SER A 444 4.77 13.02 0.61
C SER A 444 4.03 13.85 1.65
N PHE A 445 4.14 13.41 2.91
CA PHE A 445 3.85 14.29 4.04
C PHE A 445 4.68 15.59 3.93
N PRO A 446 4.13 16.75 4.34
CA PRO A 446 4.87 18.02 4.33
C PRO A 446 6.20 17.94 5.09
N GLU A 447 6.24 17.20 6.21
CA GLU A 447 7.46 17.02 7.01
C GLU A 447 8.56 16.22 6.31
N GLU A 448 8.24 15.51 5.24
CA GLU A 448 9.22 14.76 4.45
C GLU A 448 9.77 15.58 3.27
N GLU A 449 9.21 16.77 2.97
CA GLU A 449 9.73 17.69 1.95
C GLU A 449 10.02 17.01 0.59
N HIS A 450 9.12 16.12 0.15
CA HIS A 450 9.27 15.31 -1.07
C HIS A 450 10.58 14.49 -1.14
N ASN A 451 11.12 14.11 0.01
CA ASN A 451 12.30 13.27 0.11
C ASN A 451 12.03 11.89 -0.51
N PRO A 452 12.77 11.44 -1.54
CA PRO A 452 12.56 10.13 -2.16
C PRO A 452 12.72 8.95 -1.20
N PHE A 453 13.31 9.17 -0.03
CA PHE A 453 13.45 8.19 1.04
C PHE A 453 12.13 7.86 1.75
N SER A 454 11.11 8.72 1.61
CA SER A 454 9.75 8.48 2.10
C SER A 454 8.88 7.67 1.12
N ASP A 455 9.45 7.24 -0.02
CA ASP A 455 8.71 6.46 -0.99
C ASP A 455 8.18 5.14 -0.39
N HIS A 456 6.96 4.78 -0.75
CA HIS A 456 6.22 3.65 -0.20
C HIS A 456 5.20 3.13 -1.21
N ASP A 457 4.66 1.95 -0.93
CA ASP A 457 3.59 1.32 -1.70
C ASP A 457 2.82 0.38 -0.78
N ASP A 458 1.54 0.19 -1.06
CA ASP A 458 0.59 -0.49 -0.21
C ASP A 458 -0.20 -1.51 -1.02
N PHE A 459 -0.29 -2.73 -0.49
CA PHE A 459 -0.99 -3.83 -1.13
C PHE A 459 -1.93 -4.53 -0.15
N ALA A 460 -3.17 -4.76 -0.57
CA ALA A 460 -4.08 -5.68 0.11
C ALA A 460 -4.57 -6.74 -0.89
N ASN A 461 -4.26 -8.00 -0.59
CA ASN A 461 -4.64 -9.12 -1.43
C ASN A 461 -6.16 -9.36 -1.34
N VAL A 462 -6.90 -9.23 -2.43
CA VAL A 462 -8.32 -9.61 -2.49
C VAL A 462 -8.55 -10.57 -3.66
N MET A 463 -7.49 -11.23 -4.14
CA MET A 463 -7.62 -12.34 -5.07
C MET A 463 -8.52 -13.42 -4.47
N SER A 464 -9.37 -13.99 -5.32
CA SER A 464 -10.09 -15.22 -4.97
C SER A 464 -9.10 -16.36 -4.76
N GLN A 465 -9.48 -17.39 -4.01
CA GLN A 465 -8.60 -18.55 -3.79
C GLN A 465 -8.23 -19.22 -5.11
N ARG A 466 -9.15 -19.24 -6.07
CA ARG A 466 -8.90 -19.74 -7.42
C ARG A 466 -7.86 -18.91 -8.18
N ILE A 467 -7.92 -17.57 -8.12
CA ILE A 467 -6.93 -16.70 -8.78
C ILE A 467 -5.56 -16.90 -8.14
N MET A 468 -5.49 -16.86 -6.81
CA MET A 468 -4.24 -17.07 -6.07
C MET A 468 -3.62 -18.45 -6.36
N TRP A 469 -4.46 -19.47 -6.50
CA TRP A 469 -4.01 -20.81 -6.88
C TRP A 469 -3.37 -20.86 -8.27
N ARG A 470 -4.01 -20.25 -9.29
CA ARG A 470 -3.42 -20.17 -10.64
C ARG A 470 -2.06 -19.47 -10.64
N LEU A 471 -1.95 -18.40 -9.86
CA LEU A 471 -0.70 -17.66 -9.64
C LEU A 471 0.38 -18.57 -9.04
N VAL A 472 0.10 -19.19 -7.88
CA VAL A 472 1.07 -20.07 -7.18
C VAL A 472 1.46 -21.26 -8.05
N ASN A 473 0.48 -21.90 -8.69
CA ASN A 473 0.72 -23.03 -9.59
C ASN A 473 1.62 -22.62 -10.76
N CYS A 474 1.36 -21.47 -11.39
CA CYS A 474 2.21 -20.94 -12.45
C CYS A 474 3.67 -20.76 -11.98
N VAL A 475 3.83 -20.06 -10.87
CA VAL A 475 5.13 -19.66 -10.31
C VAL A 475 5.93 -20.90 -9.87
N ASN A 476 5.30 -21.80 -9.10
CA ASN A 476 5.91 -23.07 -8.67
C ASN A 476 6.15 -24.04 -9.82
N ARG A 477 5.48 -23.93 -10.96
CA ARG A 477 5.83 -24.74 -12.14
C ARG A 477 6.90 -24.09 -13.02
N ASN A 478 7.53 -23.02 -12.54
CA ASN A 478 8.57 -22.28 -13.25
C ASN A 478 8.08 -21.74 -14.60
N LYS A 479 6.79 -21.41 -14.70
CA LYS A 479 6.18 -20.83 -15.90
C LYS A 479 6.16 -19.31 -15.81
N ILE A 480 6.04 -18.67 -16.96
CA ILE A 480 5.73 -17.25 -17.08
C ILE A 480 4.27 -17.18 -17.52
N CYS A 481 3.41 -16.60 -16.70
CA CYS A 481 2.00 -16.43 -17.00
C CYS A 481 1.62 -14.96 -16.94
N GLN A 482 0.58 -14.60 -17.67
CA GLN A 482 0.01 -13.27 -17.71
C GLN A 482 -1.50 -13.40 -17.83
N GLU A 483 -2.23 -12.62 -17.03
CA GLU A 483 -3.69 -12.62 -17.01
C GLU A 483 -4.30 -11.22 -16.97
#